data_AF-G1XSD8-F1
#
_entry.id   AF-G1XSD8-F1
#
_cell.length_a   1.000
_cell.length_b   1.000
_cell.length_c   1.000
_cell.angle_alpha   90.00
_cell.angle_beta   90.00
_cell.angle_gamma   90.00
#
_symmetry.space_group_name_H-M   'P 1'
#
loop_
_entity.id
_entity.type
_entity.pdbx_description
1 polymer ?
#
loop_
_entity_poly.entity_id
_entity_poly.type
_entity_poly.pdbx_seq_one_letter_code
_entity_poly.pdbx_strand_id
1 'polypeptide(L)'
;MSYTAALVEQGKIFEPYISFYDIRNPRGTGGQIVIGGVDRKKLYGGFTYWKGIGALGEVPTPKVKVVASDGFEELYNKFVQPRKATALISPGTP
;
A
#
# COMPACT_ATOMS: atom_id res chain seq x y z
N MET A 1 3.14 -22.38 3.25
CA MET A 1 3.84 -21.47 4.19
C MET A 1 4.35 -20.27 3.41
N SER A 2 4.16 -19.04 3.88
CA SER A 2 4.69 -17.84 3.18
C SER A 2 6.20 -17.70 3.42
N TYR A 3 6.90 -17.00 2.51
CA TYR A 3 8.34 -16.73 2.66
C TYR A 3 8.66 -15.98 3.97
N THR A 4 7.84 -15.00 4.34
CA THR A 4 8.02 -14.25 5.60
C THR A 4 7.82 -15.12 6.84
N ALA A 5 6.87 -16.07 6.81
CA ALA A 5 6.67 -17.02 7.91
C ALA A 5 7.91 -17.92 8.08
N ALA A 6 8.49 -18.40 6.99
CA ALA A 6 9.73 -19.19 7.03
C ALA A 6 10.91 -18.37 7.60
N LEU A 7 11.02 -17.08 7.26
CA LEU A 7 12.08 -16.21 7.80
C LEU A 7 11.92 -15.94 9.31
N VAL A 8 10.68 -15.82 9.80
CA VAL A 8 10.41 -15.71 11.24
C VAL A 8 10.80 -17.00 11.95
N GLU A 9 10.39 -18.16 11.40
CA GLU A 9 10.72 -19.48 11.96
C GLU A 9 12.23 -19.72 12.03
N GLN A 10 12.97 -19.26 11.01
CA GLN A 10 14.44 -19.31 10.98
C GLN A 10 15.13 -18.26 11.87
N GLY A 11 14.37 -17.42 12.58
CA GLY A 11 14.91 -16.34 13.42
C GLY A 11 15.65 -15.25 12.63
N LYS A 12 15.37 -15.10 11.33
CA LYS A 12 16.01 -14.10 10.46
C LYS A 12 15.35 -12.72 10.57
N ILE A 13 14.06 -12.68 10.89
CA ILE A 13 13.29 -11.46 11.12
C ILE A 13 12.39 -11.65 12.35
N PHE A 14 12.10 -10.55 13.04
CA PHE A 14 11.30 -10.58 14.26
C PHE A 14 9.80 -10.75 13.97
N GLU A 15 9.30 -10.10 12.93
CA GLU A 15 7.88 -10.10 12.57
C GLU A 15 7.68 -10.20 11.05
N PRO A 16 6.55 -10.75 10.57
CA PRO A 16 6.30 -11.00 9.15
C PRO A 16 5.86 -9.74 8.38
N TYR A 17 6.48 -8.60 8.65
CA TYR A 17 6.20 -7.32 7.99
C TYR A 17 7.07 -7.13 6.74
N ILE A 18 6.49 -6.52 5.71
CA ILE A 18 7.20 -6.05 4.52
C ILE A 18 6.81 -4.59 4.29
N SER A 19 7.80 -3.73 4.06
CA SER A 19 7.59 -2.34 3.68
C SER A 19 8.30 -2.01 2.37
N PHE A 20 7.68 -1.11 1.60
CA PHE A 20 8.11 -0.71 0.27
C PHE A 20 8.34 0.79 0.25
N TYR A 21 9.48 1.23 -0.29
CA TYR A 21 9.86 2.63 -0.39
C TYR A 21 10.35 2.95 -1.79
N ASP A 22 9.90 4.07 -2.35
CA ASP A 22 10.39 4.62 -3.62
C ASP A 22 10.37 3.64 -4.81
N ILE A 23 9.59 2.55 -4.72
CA ILE A 23 9.55 1.45 -5.70
C ILE A 23 9.09 1.87 -7.10
N ARG A 24 8.56 3.09 -7.24
CA ARG A 24 8.05 3.66 -8.49
C ARG A 24 8.66 5.02 -8.82
N ASN A 25 9.74 5.44 -8.16
CA ASN A 25 10.36 6.73 -8.47
C ASN A 25 11.24 6.61 -9.74
N PRO A 26 10.81 7.16 -10.90
CA PRO A 26 11.56 7.01 -12.15
C PRO A 26 12.82 7.88 -12.21
N ARG A 27 12.97 8.82 -11.28
CA ARG A 27 14.11 9.74 -11.20
C ARG A 27 15.09 9.40 -10.07
N GLY A 28 14.79 8.36 -9.28
CA GLY A 28 15.60 7.93 -8.14
C GLY A 28 16.62 6.84 -8.50
N THR A 29 17.48 6.49 -7.55
CA THR A 29 18.50 5.42 -7.68
C THR A 29 17.94 4.00 -7.48
N GLY A 30 16.63 3.81 -7.55
CA GLY A 30 15.93 2.54 -7.29
C GLY A 30 15.05 2.57 -6.03
N GLY A 31 14.17 1.57 -5.91
CA GLY A 31 13.32 1.37 -4.73
C GLY A 31 13.96 0.47 -3.67
N GLN A 32 13.35 0.42 -2.48
CA GLN A 32 13.77 -0.45 -1.40
C GLN A 32 12.60 -1.29 -0.90
N ILE A 33 12.89 -2.55 -0.61
CA ILE A 33 12.01 -3.45 0.14
C ILE A 33 12.71 -3.75 1.46
N VAL A 34 12.02 -3.53 2.58
CA VAL A 34 12.49 -3.91 3.91
C VAL A 34 11.62 -5.07 4.39
N ILE A 35 12.28 -6.18 4.75
CA ILE A 35 11.63 -7.40 5.26
C ILE A 35 11.93 -7.47 6.75
N GLY A 36 10.89 -7.68 7.57
CA GLY A 36 11.02 -7.76 9.03
C GLY A 36 10.78 -6.46 9.78
N GLY A 37 10.34 -5.39 9.10
CA GLY A 37 10.08 -4.11 9.77
C GLY A 37 9.84 -2.93 8.83
N VAL A 38 10.07 -1.73 9.38
CA VAL A 38 9.90 -0.43 8.72
C VAL A 38 11.15 0.44 8.92
N ASP A 39 11.57 1.15 7.88
CA ASP A 39 12.59 2.20 7.98
C ASP A 39 11.93 3.52 8.37
N ARG A 40 12.14 3.95 9.63
CA ARG A 40 11.58 5.21 10.16
C ARG A 40 12.15 6.46 9.49
N LYS A 41 13.35 6.39 8.89
CA LYS A 41 13.94 7.55 8.20
C LYS A 41 13.22 7.89 6.90
N LYS A 42 12.50 6.92 6.34
CA LYS A 42 11.72 7.05 5.10
C LYS A 42 10.24 7.32 5.34
N LEU A 43 9.83 7.44 6.61
CA LEU A 43 8.48 7.81 6.99
C LEU A 43 8.44 9.30 7.36
N TYR A 44 7.52 10.04 6.76
CA TYR A 44 7.18 11.37 7.21
C TYR A 44 5.89 11.32 8.03
N GLY A 45 5.92 11.78 9.29
CA GLY A 45 4.78 11.74 10.19
C GLY A 45 4.53 10.37 10.83
N GLY A 46 3.25 10.06 11.09
CA GLY A 46 2.82 8.82 11.74
C GLY A 46 2.20 7.81 10.76
N PHE A 47 2.09 6.55 11.20
CA PHE A 47 1.40 5.51 10.43
C PHE A 47 -0.12 5.65 10.56
N THR A 48 -0.81 5.56 9.42
CA THR A 48 -2.25 5.25 9.38
C THR A 48 -2.41 3.74 9.21
N TYR A 49 -3.07 3.11 10.19
CA TYR A 49 -3.28 1.66 10.18
C TYR A 49 -4.64 1.30 9.57
N TRP A 50 -4.62 0.42 8.57
CA TRP A 50 -5.83 -0.10 7.92
C TRP A 50 -6.04 -1.52 8.38
N LYS A 51 -7.26 -1.85 8.84
CA LYS A 51 -7.63 -3.22 9.14
C LYS A 51 -7.84 -3.97 7.82
N GLY A 52 -7.09 -5.06 7.61
CA GLY A 52 -7.29 -5.93 6.46
C GLY A 52 -8.69 -6.56 6.48
N ILE A 53 -9.30 -6.70 5.29
CA ILE A 53 -10.68 -7.17 5.14
C ILE A 53 -10.82 -8.51 4.39
N GLY A 54 -9.70 -9.16 4.10
CA GLY A 54 -9.69 -10.41 3.36
C GLY A 54 -8.27 -10.90 3.12
N ALA A 55 -7.84 -10.87 1.86
CA ALA A 55 -6.50 -11.30 1.47
C ALA A 55 -5.40 -10.33 1.97
N LEU A 56 -4.15 -10.80 1.96
CA LEU A 56 -2.99 -9.96 2.26
C LEU A 56 -2.94 -8.76 1.30
N GLY A 57 -2.81 -7.56 1.87
CA GLY A 57 -2.79 -6.31 1.12
C GLY A 57 -4.16 -5.74 0.77
N GLU A 58 -5.26 -6.46 1.06
CA GLU A 58 -6.62 -5.99 0.82
C GLU A 58 -7.11 -5.12 1.98
N VAL A 59 -7.50 -3.89 1.66
CA VAL A 59 -7.96 -2.87 2.61
C VAL A 59 -9.30 -2.28 2.16
N PRO A 60 -10.08 -1.69 3.09
CA PRO A 60 -11.24 -0.88 2.70
C PRO A 60 -10.85 0.16 1.66
N THR A 61 -11.70 0.40 0.65
CA THR A 61 -11.37 1.42 -0.36
C THR A 61 -11.36 2.82 0.28
N PRO A 62 -10.26 3.59 0.16
CA PRO A 62 -10.24 4.99 0.56
C PRO A 62 -11.30 5.80 -0.19
N LYS A 63 -11.79 6.89 0.43
CA LYS A 63 -12.56 7.89 -0.31
C LYS A 63 -11.67 8.46 -1.41
N VAL A 64 -12.03 8.21 -2.68
CA VAL A 64 -11.31 8.77 -3.84
C VAL A 64 -11.97 10.09 -4.22
N LYS A 65 -11.14 11.11 -4.40
CA LYS A 65 -11.56 12.41 -4.96
C LYS A 65 -10.90 12.56 -6.33
N VAL A 66 -11.70 12.76 -7.38
CA VAL A 66 -11.19 13.17 -8.69
C VAL A 66 -11.30 14.69 -8.76
N VAL A 67 -10.21 15.37 -9.10
CA VAL A 67 -10.16 16.82 -9.28
C VAL A 67 -9.79 17.09 -10.73
N ALA A 68 -10.75 17.57 -11.52
CA ALA A 68 -10.51 17.99 -12.90
C ALA A 68 -9.90 19.40 -12.91
N SER A 69 -8.92 19.63 -13.79
CA SER A 69 -8.18 20.89 -13.90
C SER A 69 -9.01 22.06 -14.46
N ASP A 70 -10.20 21.78 -15.00
CA ASP A 70 -11.11 22.73 -15.64
C ASP A 70 -12.29 23.15 -14.74
N GLY A 71 -12.33 22.68 -13.48
CA GLY A 71 -13.35 23.09 -12.50
C GLY A 71 -14.72 22.42 -12.68
N PHE A 72 -14.88 21.48 -13.61
CA PHE A 72 -16.12 20.72 -13.75
C PHE A 72 -16.10 19.46 -12.85
N GLU A 73 -16.90 19.48 -11.79
CA GLU A 73 -17.16 18.34 -10.89
C GLU A 73 -18.03 17.23 -11.54
N GLU A 74 -18.26 17.26 -12.85
CA GLU A 74 -19.29 16.43 -13.51
C GLU A 74 -18.91 14.96 -13.75
N LEU A 75 -17.69 14.53 -13.40
CA LEU A 75 -17.30 13.11 -13.52
C LEU A 75 -17.67 12.25 -12.31
N TYR A 76 -18.20 12.83 -11.23
CA TYR A 76 -18.46 12.13 -9.97
C TYR A 76 -19.47 10.97 -10.09
N ASN A 77 -20.48 11.08 -10.96
CA ASN A 77 -21.51 10.04 -11.08
C ASN A 77 -21.13 8.89 -12.03
N LYS A 78 -20.01 8.98 -12.76
CA LYS A 78 -19.53 7.90 -13.64
C LYS A 78 -18.50 7.00 -12.96
N PHE A 79 -17.81 7.53 -11.94
CA PHE A 79 -16.94 6.78 -11.04
C PHE A 79 -17.64 6.49 -9.71
N VAL A 80 -18.83 5.89 -9.78
CA VAL A 80 -19.47 5.36 -8.57
C VAL A 80 -18.57 4.25 -8.05
N GLN A 81 -17.83 4.50 -6.97
CA GLN A 81 -17.25 3.40 -6.21
C GLN A 81 -18.42 2.50 -5.82
N PRO A 82 -18.45 1.22 -6.27
CA PRO A 82 -19.53 0.34 -5.89
C PRO A 82 -19.60 0.30 -4.36
N ARG A 83 -20.82 0.36 -3.82
CA ARG A 83 -21.04 0.18 -2.38
C ARG A 83 -20.38 -1.15 -1.99
N LYS A 84 -19.25 -1.09 -1.26
CA LYS A 84 -18.35 -2.20 -0.84
C LYS A 84 -17.14 -2.53 -1.75
N ALA A 85 -16.60 -1.55 -2.49
CA ALA A 85 -15.28 -1.74 -3.11
C ALA A 85 -14.20 -2.04 -2.04
N THR A 86 -13.26 -2.92 -2.39
CA THR A 86 -12.00 -3.13 -1.66
C THR A 86 -10.83 -2.64 -2.52
N ALA A 87 -9.73 -2.27 -1.88
CA ALA A 87 -8.51 -1.86 -2.56
C ALA A 87 -7.39 -2.85 -2.23
N LEU A 88 -6.57 -3.17 -3.22
CA LEU A 88 -5.41 -4.06 -3.07
C LEU A 88 -4.13 -3.25 -3.18
N ILE A 89 -3.27 -3.33 -2.16
CA ILE A 89 -1.91 -2.79 -2.21
C ILE A 89 -1.03 -3.80 -2.96
N SER A 90 -0.75 -3.52 -4.24
CA SER A 90 0.03 -4.39 -5.12
C SER A 90 1.28 -3.68 -5.65
N PRO A 91 2.46 -3.90 -5.04
CA PRO A 91 3.74 -3.37 -5.50
C PRO A 91 4.12 -3.77 -6.93
N GLY A 92 3.66 -4.95 -7.39
CA GLY A 92 3.94 -5.49 -8.72
C GLY A 92 3.00 -5.02 -9.83
N THR A 93 1.94 -4.27 -9.49
CA THR A 93 1.06 -3.66 -10.49
C THR A 93 1.60 -2.27 -10.86
N PRO A 94 1.76 -1.94 -12.16
CA PRO A 94 2.25 -0.62 -12.61
C PRO A 94 1.41 0.55 -12.07
#